data_AF-A0AA87F630-F1
#
_entry.id   AF-A0AA87F630-F1
#
_cell.length_a   1.000
_cell.length_b   1.000
_cell.length_c   1.000
_cell.angle_alpha   90.00
_cell.angle_beta   90.00
_cell.angle_gamma   90.00
#
_symmetry.space_group_name_H-M   'P 1'
#
loop_
_entity.id
_entity.type
_entity.pdbx_description
1 polymer ?
#
loop_
_entity_poly.entity_id
_entity_poly.type
_entity_poly.pdbx_seq_one_letter_code
_entity_poly.pdbx_strand_id
1 'polypeptide(L)'
;MAKKKNRKKEMRHAKHNGDNIIQFSDFQSPNSLNQLSQTDMRKALELTRGFFVTDDEFYIDELRELLYSAGSKDVETEWFDEIMEISQKKHRIRELKKLLATYPNYLEAKFQLLLETGDGVIDRAYLEKMLVIQDEIVEQWAELDYSDWFSIEARSVLQMLAFLTEVYLLNGFSNLALKLVELLRSKIEEGFPPGYFHTMLATYLHLYQFDEMESLYQWSLEKNWEDDGVLVYQIIAQLLQGKFTKAEELFKRLADLNSKAVEAFQSDSWLDFVTVSTQLSYYKPYTVHSIYIALNVAIIFLETKPYLVEGMVALAESYANTLPNSPKKFRKFLEEPFLEGIGHSRAINLFYGGIHSKADFKKKTEQEILSIKGIGPGTIKKLKENGVVFKKEK
;
A
#
# COMPACT_ATOMS: atom_id res chain seq x y z
N MET A 1 -14.58 -24.25 -26.63
CA MET A 1 -13.18 -24.65 -26.38
C MET A 1 -12.25 -23.53 -26.80
N ALA A 2 -11.90 -22.61 -25.90
CA ALA A 2 -10.86 -21.61 -26.14
C ALA A 2 -10.41 -21.01 -24.79
N LYS A 3 -9.10 -20.78 -24.68
CA LYS A 3 -8.40 -20.00 -23.63
C LYS A 3 -8.34 -20.61 -22.21
N LYS A 4 -7.76 -21.81 -22.10
CA LYS A 4 -6.99 -22.24 -20.91
C LYS A 4 -5.49 -22.27 -21.26
N LYS A 5 -4.86 -21.10 -21.41
CA LYS A 5 -3.41 -20.98 -21.58
C LYS A 5 -2.98 -19.59 -21.10
N ASN A 6 -2.67 -19.45 -19.80
CA ASN A 6 -1.56 -18.63 -19.26
C ASN A 6 -1.53 -18.39 -17.74
N ARG A 7 -2.42 -18.98 -16.91
CA ARG A 7 -2.40 -18.76 -15.45
C ARG A 7 -1.20 -19.32 -14.66
N LYS A 8 -0.21 -19.94 -15.31
CA LYS A 8 1.08 -20.33 -14.69
C LYS A 8 2.19 -19.29 -14.90
N LYS A 9 1.94 -18.23 -15.67
CA LYS A 9 2.90 -17.16 -15.97
C LYS A 9 2.73 -15.92 -15.08
N GLU A 10 1.63 -15.83 -14.33
CA GLU A 10 1.30 -14.71 -13.42
C GLU A 10 1.85 -14.90 -12.00
N MET A 11 2.13 -16.14 -11.56
CA MET A 11 2.98 -16.40 -10.36
C MET A 11 4.45 -15.95 -10.54
N ARG A 12 4.76 -15.24 -11.62
CA ARG A 12 6.02 -14.53 -11.85
C ARG A 12 6.01 -13.12 -11.27
N HIS A 13 4.96 -12.67 -10.58
CA HIS A 13 4.90 -11.33 -10.02
C HIS A 13 5.94 -11.05 -8.90
N ALA A 14 6.65 -12.07 -8.40
CA ALA A 14 7.91 -11.89 -7.67
C ALA A 14 9.11 -11.42 -8.55
N LYS A 15 8.88 -11.10 -9.84
CA LYS A 15 9.87 -10.59 -10.81
C LYS A 15 9.64 -9.14 -11.25
N HIS A 16 8.76 -8.37 -10.62
CA HIS A 16 8.84 -6.90 -10.77
C HIS A 16 9.99 -6.40 -9.89
N ASN A 17 11.14 -5.96 -10.36
CA ASN A 17 11.65 -5.62 -11.69
C ASN A 17 13.16 -5.84 -11.64
N GLY A 18 13.79 -6.20 -12.76
CA GLY A 18 15.13 -5.68 -13.16
C GLY A 18 16.38 -6.04 -12.34
N ASP A 19 16.33 -5.96 -11.03
CA ASP A 19 17.49 -6.02 -10.14
C ASP A 19 17.15 -6.94 -8.97
N ASN A 20 17.82 -8.09 -8.88
CA ASN A 20 17.87 -8.89 -7.65
C ASN A 20 18.63 -8.13 -6.53
N ILE A 21 18.78 -6.81 -6.65
CA ILE A 21 19.61 -5.94 -5.84
C ILE A 21 18.70 -5.23 -4.85
N ILE A 22 18.90 -5.53 -3.57
CA ILE A 22 18.39 -4.67 -2.52
C ILE A 22 19.38 -3.52 -2.40
N GLN A 23 18.90 -2.31 -2.65
CA GLN A 23 19.69 -1.09 -2.49
C GLN A 23 19.82 -0.75 -1.00
N PHE A 24 20.77 -1.38 -0.31
CA PHE A 24 21.01 -1.14 1.12
C PHE A 24 21.33 0.33 1.42
N SER A 25 21.93 1.03 0.46
CA SER A 25 22.21 2.47 0.49
C SER A 25 20.95 3.35 0.58
N ASP A 26 19.79 2.90 0.08
CA ASP A 26 18.53 3.64 0.21
C ASP A 26 17.97 3.57 1.65
N PHE A 27 18.35 2.53 2.40
CA PHE A 27 17.92 2.31 3.79
C PHE A 27 18.94 2.84 4.80
N GLN A 28 20.22 2.82 4.42
CA GLN A 28 21.30 3.55 5.07
C GLN A 28 21.14 5.03 4.73
N SER A 29 20.48 5.77 5.64
CA SER A 29 20.63 7.22 5.64
C SER A 29 22.14 7.56 5.64
N PRO A 30 22.63 8.53 4.84
CA PRO A 30 24.05 8.74 4.61
C PRO A 30 24.85 8.50 5.89
N ASN A 31 25.72 7.47 5.85
CA ASN A 31 26.39 6.73 6.95
C ASN A 31 27.15 7.55 8.01
N SER A 32 26.95 8.85 8.00
CA SER A 32 27.34 9.78 9.03
C SER A 32 26.66 9.56 10.38
N LEU A 33 25.51 8.88 10.46
CA LEU A 33 24.82 8.76 11.75
C LEU A 33 25.57 7.93 12.79
N ASN A 34 26.51 7.09 12.34
CA ASN A 34 27.36 6.29 13.23
C ASN A 34 28.26 7.14 14.15
N GLN A 35 28.36 8.46 13.91
CA GLN A 35 29.09 9.40 14.77
C GLN A 35 28.21 10.52 15.35
N LEU A 36 26.90 10.46 15.12
CA LEU A 36 25.98 11.47 15.62
C LEU A 36 25.76 11.28 17.12
N SER A 37 25.84 12.38 17.86
CA SER A 37 25.52 12.36 19.28
C SER A 37 24.04 12.00 19.48
N GLN A 38 23.65 11.54 20.67
CA GLN A 38 22.22 11.34 20.99
C GLN A 38 21.35 12.58 20.69
N THR A 39 21.95 13.77 20.76
CA THR A 39 21.30 15.04 20.42
C THR A 39 21.02 15.16 18.92
N ASP A 40 21.97 14.73 18.10
CA ASP A 40 21.85 14.79 16.64
C ASP A 40 20.92 13.69 16.11
N MET A 41 20.88 12.52 16.75
CA MET A 41 19.87 11.49 16.46
C MET A 41 18.44 11.98 16.74
N ARG A 42 18.21 12.65 17.87
CA ARG A 42 16.90 13.30 18.14
C ARG A 42 16.57 14.34 17.07
N LYS A 43 17.55 15.14 16.67
CA LYS A 43 17.38 16.15 15.62
C LYS A 43 17.04 15.50 14.27
N ALA A 44 17.72 14.42 13.88
CA ALA A 44 17.43 13.67 12.65
C ALA A 44 16.00 13.09 12.65
N LEU A 45 15.54 12.56 13.78
CA LEU A 45 14.17 12.07 13.96
C LEU A 45 13.13 13.19 13.87
N GLU A 46 13.38 14.34 14.50
CA GLU A 46 12.52 15.52 14.41
C GLU A 46 12.43 16.06 12.98
N LEU A 47 13.54 16.10 12.25
CA LEU A 47 13.58 16.53 10.86
C LEU A 47 12.83 15.54 9.95
N THR A 48 13.06 14.24 10.13
CA THR A 48 12.36 13.18 9.38
C THR A 48 10.85 13.26 9.62
N ARG A 49 10.43 13.42 10.89
CA ARG A 49 9.02 13.60 11.24
C ARG A 49 8.45 14.89 10.66
N GLY A 50 9.20 15.98 10.68
CA GLY A 50 8.83 17.26 10.08
C GLY A 50 8.49 17.11 8.61
N PHE A 51 9.36 16.45 7.83
CA PHE A 51 9.12 16.15 6.42
C PHE A 51 7.82 15.37 6.22
N PHE A 52 7.62 14.26 6.94
CA PHE A 52 6.41 13.44 6.79
C PHE A 52 5.11 14.17 7.14
N VAL A 53 5.17 15.20 7.99
CA VAL A 53 3.99 15.99 8.39
C VAL A 53 3.71 17.13 7.41
N THR A 54 4.74 17.77 6.86
CA THR A 54 4.57 19.03 6.11
C THR A 54 4.87 18.94 4.62
N ASP A 55 5.52 17.87 4.15
CA ASP A 55 5.99 17.70 2.77
C ASP A 55 6.90 18.86 2.30
N ASP A 56 7.68 19.42 3.23
CA ASP A 56 8.55 20.59 2.98
C ASP A 56 10.00 20.12 2.76
N GLU A 57 10.56 20.45 1.59
CA GLU A 57 11.93 20.10 1.19
C GLU A 57 12.99 20.63 2.16
N PHE A 58 12.69 21.69 2.92
CA PHE A 58 13.57 22.20 3.97
C PHE A 58 14.03 21.10 4.95
N TYR A 59 13.12 20.22 5.36
CA TYR A 59 13.45 19.15 6.30
C TYR A 59 14.37 18.08 5.69
N ILE A 60 14.23 17.83 4.39
CA ILE A 60 15.10 16.92 3.65
C ILE A 60 16.49 17.52 3.50
N ASP A 61 16.59 18.82 3.24
CA ASP A 61 17.86 19.52 3.08
C ASP A 61 18.64 19.61 4.40
N GLU A 62 17.98 19.97 5.50
CA GLU A 62 18.57 19.97 6.85
C GLU A 62 18.96 18.56 7.30
N LEU A 63 18.14 17.56 6.99
CA LEU A 63 18.46 16.17 7.26
C LEU A 63 19.70 15.77 6.45
N ARG A 64 19.78 16.08 5.15
CA ARG A 64 20.96 15.82 4.33
C ARG A 64 22.22 16.47 4.90
N GLU A 65 22.18 17.76 5.25
CA GLU A 65 23.33 18.47 5.82
C GLU A 65 23.80 17.83 7.14
N LEU A 66 22.88 17.53 8.05
CA LEU A 66 23.17 16.80 9.28
C LEU A 66 23.86 15.46 8.98
N LEU A 67 23.39 14.78 7.94
CA LEU A 67 23.89 13.49 7.49
C LEU A 67 25.15 13.54 6.60
N TYR A 68 25.58 14.69 6.12
CA TYR A 68 26.86 14.80 5.41
C TYR A 68 28.02 15.07 6.38
N SER A 69 27.71 15.60 7.57
CA SER A 69 28.70 16.10 8.52
C SER A 69 29.39 15.06 9.40
N ALA A 70 28.88 13.81 9.45
CA ALA A 70 29.23 12.87 10.53
C ALA A 70 29.99 11.58 10.13
N GLY A 71 30.86 11.64 9.12
CA GLY A 71 32.03 10.71 9.02
C GLY A 71 32.12 9.80 7.78
N SER A 72 33.29 9.17 7.61
CA SER A 72 33.66 8.29 6.49
C SER A 72 33.10 6.87 6.67
N LYS A 73 32.74 6.22 5.55
CA LYS A 73 32.25 4.84 5.54
C LYS A 73 33.37 3.83 5.84
N ASP A 74 33.02 2.69 6.43
CA ASP A 74 33.94 1.57 6.59
C ASP A 74 34.29 0.94 5.22
N VAL A 75 35.50 0.39 5.10
CA VAL A 75 36.09 -0.05 3.83
C VAL A 75 35.25 -1.13 3.14
N GLU A 76 34.69 -2.08 3.90
CA GLU A 76 33.80 -3.12 3.40
C GLU A 76 32.47 -2.57 2.88
N THR A 77 31.94 -1.51 3.49
CA THR A 77 30.70 -0.86 3.06
C THR A 77 30.93 -0.05 1.79
N GLU A 78 32.02 0.71 1.71
CA GLU A 78 32.41 1.39 0.46
C GLU A 78 32.58 0.38 -0.69
N TRP A 79 33.29 -0.72 -0.43
CA TRP A 79 33.47 -1.76 -1.44
C TRP A 79 32.14 -2.43 -1.83
N PHE A 80 31.25 -2.68 -0.88
CA PHE A 80 29.92 -3.21 -1.18
C PHE A 80 29.11 -2.27 -2.06
N ASP A 81 29.09 -0.98 -1.76
CA ASP A 81 28.38 0.04 -2.55
C ASP A 81 28.90 0.09 -3.99
N GLU A 82 30.23 0.08 -4.18
CA GLU A 82 30.84 -0.02 -5.51
C GLU A 82 30.40 -1.28 -6.27
N ILE A 83 30.20 -2.40 -5.56
CA ILE A 83 29.71 -3.64 -6.16
C ILE A 83 28.23 -3.50 -6.57
N MET A 84 27.41 -2.74 -5.84
CA MET A 84 25.99 -2.54 -6.15
C MET A 84 25.78 -1.70 -7.42
N GLU A 85 26.70 -0.80 -7.73
CA GLU A 85 26.72 -0.03 -9.00
C GLU A 85 27.03 -0.91 -10.24
N ILE A 86 27.51 -2.14 -10.04
CA ILE A 86 27.82 -3.05 -11.15
C ILE A 86 26.52 -3.58 -11.76
N SER A 87 26.15 -3.08 -12.94
CA SER A 87 24.96 -3.56 -13.69
C SER A 87 25.02 -5.05 -14.08
N GLN A 88 26.19 -5.57 -14.42
CA GLN A 88 26.35 -6.94 -14.92
C GLN A 88 26.30 -7.98 -13.79
N LYS A 89 25.18 -8.71 -13.66
CA LYS A 89 24.95 -9.75 -12.63
C LYS A 89 26.12 -10.72 -12.40
N LYS A 90 26.69 -11.29 -13.47
CA LYS A 90 27.83 -12.23 -13.34
C LYS A 90 29.08 -11.57 -12.76
N HIS A 91 29.30 -10.29 -13.05
CA HIS A 91 30.41 -9.52 -12.52
C HIS A 91 30.15 -9.21 -11.04
N ARG A 92 28.95 -8.71 -10.71
CA ARG A 92 28.52 -8.43 -9.35
C ARG A 92 28.66 -9.66 -8.43
N ILE A 93 28.19 -10.83 -8.85
CA ILE A 93 28.37 -12.11 -8.10
C ILE A 93 29.85 -12.42 -7.84
N ARG A 94 30.73 -12.15 -8.81
CA ARG A 94 32.18 -12.41 -8.65
C ARG A 94 32.78 -11.47 -7.62
N GLU A 95 32.45 -10.19 -7.67
CA GLU A 95 32.97 -9.20 -6.72
C GLU A 95 32.39 -9.41 -5.31
N LEU A 96 31.10 -9.75 -5.17
CA LEU A 96 30.51 -10.16 -3.89
C LEU A 96 31.27 -11.33 -3.24
N LYS A 97 31.67 -12.33 -4.04
CA LYS A 97 32.47 -13.46 -3.54
C LYS A 97 33.89 -13.05 -3.12
N LYS A 98 34.48 -12.03 -3.75
CA LYS A 98 35.79 -11.49 -3.33
C LYS A 98 35.66 -10.71 -2.02
N LEU A 99 34.61 -9.88 -1.91
CA LEU A 99 34.31 -9.16 -0.68
C LEU A 99 34.15 -10.14 0.48
N LEU A 100 33.34 -11.20 0.31
CA LEU A 100 33.12 -12.24 1.32
C LEU A 100 34.34 -13.13 1.59
N ALA A 101 35.31 -13.20 0.68
CA ALA A 101 36.57 -13.89 0.96
C ALA A 101 37.45 -13.10 1.94
N THR A 102 37.33 -11.77 1.93
CA THR A 102 38.05 -10.87 2.85
C THR A 102 37.25 -10.62 4.14
N TYR A 103 35.94 -10.38 4.01
CA TYR A 103 35.02 -10.07 5.09
C TYR A 103 33.90 -11.12 5.15
N PRO A 104 34.19 -12.33 5.66
CA PRO A 104 33.27 -13.47 5.60
C PRO A 104 31.98 -13.29 6.40
N ASN A 105 31.93 -12.33 7.33
CA ASN A 105 30.76 -12.05 8.16
C ASN A 105 29.93 -10.86 7.68
N TYR A 106 30.28 -10.23 6.55
CA TYR A 106 29.56 -9.06 6.04
C TYR A 106 28.17 -9.47 5.50
N LEU A 107 27.14 -9.23 6.32
CA LEU A 107 25.81 -9.81 6.17
C LEU A 107 25.10 -9.35 4.89
N GLU A 108 25.17 -8.06 4.58
CA GLU A 108 24.56 -7.46 3.39
C GLU A 108 25.07 -8.13 2.11
N ALA A 109 26.37 -8.45 2.03
CA ALA A 109 26.92 -9.18 0.89
C ALA A 109 26.49 -10.64 0.85
N LYS A 110 26.37 -11.32 2.00
CA LYS A 110 25.82 -12.69 2.03
C LYS A 110 24.39 -12.70 1.52
N PHE A 111 23.57 -11.75 1.98
CA PHE A 111 22.17 -11.64 1.60
C PHE A 111 22.03 -11.30 0.13
N GLN A 112 22.77 -10.32 -0.34
CA GLN A 112 22.78 -9.95 -1.74
C GLN A 112 23.26 -11.12 -2.62
N LEU A 113 24.29 -11.87 -2.21
CA LEU A 113 24.73 -13.06 -2.94
C LEU A 113 23.65 -14.15 -2.99
N LEU A 114 22.88 -14.35 -1.92
CA LEU A 114 21.73 -15.25 -1.91
C LEU A 114 20.71 -14.83 -2.99
N LEU A 115 20.30 -13.56 -3.00
CA LEU A 115 19.35 -13.01 -3.98
C LEU A 115 19.86 -13.14 -5.42
N GLU A 116 21.16 -12.89 -5.65
CA GLU A 116 21.75 -12.99 -6.97
C GLU A 116 21.85 -14.44 -7.46
N THR A 117 22.07 -15.39 -6.56
CA THR A 117 22.21 -16.79 -6.93
C THR A 117 20.87 -17.52 -7.07
N GLY A 118 19.79 -16.93 -6.56
CA GLY A 118 18.42 -17.39 -6.82
C GLY A 118 18.02 -17.27 -8.29
N ASP A 119 17.31 -18.28 -8.80
CA ASP A 119 16.72 -18.31 -10.14
C ASP A 119 15.22 -17.92 -10.14
N GLY A 120 14.71 -17.56 -8.97
CA GLY A 120 13.31 -17.20 -8.72
C GLY A 120 12.42 -18.41 -8.36
N VAL A 121 13.00 -19.59 -8.15
CA VAL A 121 12.31 -20.76 -7.61
C VAL A 121 12.89 -21.09 -6.23
N ILE A 122 12.03 -21.14 -5.22
CA ILE A 122 12.42 -21.61 -3.89
C ILE A 122 12.31 -23.13 -3.88
N ASP A 123 13.39 -23.80 -4.30
CA ASP A 123 13.55 -25.23 -4.07
C ASP A 123 14.04 -25.51 -2.63
N ARG A 124 14.16 -26.79 -2.29
CA ARG A 124 14.60 -27.20 -0.95
C ARG A 124 16.00 -26.66 -0.61
N ALA A 125 16.94 -26.71 -1.54
CA ALA A 125 18.32 -26.31 -1.29
C ALA A 125 18.44 -24.79 -1.12
N TYR A 126 17.64 -24.02 -1.87
CA TYR A 126 17.54 -22.59 -1.70
C TYR A 126 16.88 -22.21 -0.38
N LEU A 127 15.79 -22.90 -0.01
CA LEU A 127 15.14 -22.69 1.30
C LEU A 127 16.08 -22.99 2.47
N GLU A 128 16.87 -24.07 2.40
CA GLU A 128 17.88 -24.39 3.43
C GLU A 128 18.88 -23.24 3.60
N LYS A 129 19.34 -22.61 2.50
CA LYS A 129 20.21 -21.42 2.56
C LYS A 129 19.50 -20.19 3.12
N MET A 130 18.23 -19.99 2.77
CA MET A 130 17.42 -18.90 3.32
C MET A 130 17.26 -19.02 4.83
N LEU A 131 17.06 -20.24 5.35
CA LEU A 131 16.95 -20.47 6.79
C LEU A 131 18.28 -20.21 7.51
N VAL A 132 19.40 -20.66 6.95
CA VAL A 132 20.73 -20.38 7.51
C VAL A 132 20.98 -18.87 7.59
N ILE A 133 20.75 -18.13 6.50
CA ILE A 133 20.98 -16.67 6.54
C ILE A 133 20.00 -15.96 7.46
N GLN A 134 18.76 -16.44 7.57
CA GLN A 134 17.78 -15.90 8.50
C GLN A 134 18.28 -15.98 9.94
N ASP A 135 18.84 -17.13 10.33
CA ASP A 135 19.39 -17.31 11.67
C ASP A 135 20.57 -16.35 11.90
N GLU A 136 21.47 -16.18 10.92
CA GLU A 136 22.55 -15.18 10.99
C GLU A 136 22.02 -13.73 11.13
N ILE A 137 20.97 -13.38 10.38
CA ILE A 137 20.33 -12.04 10.47
C ILE A 137 19.75 -11.83 11.88
N VAL A 138 19.07 -12.83 12.44
CA VAL A 138 18.49 -12.76 13.79
C VAL A 138 19.57 -12.67 14.86
N GLU A 139 20.68 -13.39 14.71
CA GLU A 139 21.84 -13.29 15.60
C GLU A 139 22.43 -11.89 15.58
N GLN A 140 22.65 -11.30 14.40
CA GLN A 140 23.14 -9.92 14.30
C GLN A 140 22.13 -8.91 14.87
N TRP A 141 20.83 -9.14 14.70
CA TRP A 141 19.83 -8.27 15.34
C TRP A 141 19.91 -8.34 16.88
N ALA A 142 20.17 -9.53 17.42
CA ALA A 142 20.34 -9.71 18.86
C ALA A 142 21.60 -9.01 19.38
N GLU A 143 22.69 -8.96 18.61
CA GLU A 143 23.89 -8.17 18.95
C GLU A 143 23.60 -6.67 19.01
N LEU A 144 22.61 -6.20 18.26
CA LEU A 144 22.10 -4.83 18.28
C LEU A 144 21.02 -4.62 19.36
N ASP A 145 20.94 -5.50 20.35
CA ASP A 145 19.95 -5.50 21.44
C ASP A 145 18.49 -5.41 20.95
N TYR A 146 18.21 -6.01 19.80
CA TYR A 146 16.91 -5.96 19.13
C TYR A 146 16.39 -4.54 18.88
N SER A 147 17.29 -3.59 18.60
CA SER A 147 16.93 -2.21 18.29
C SER A 147 15.89 -2.12 17.16
N ASP A 148 15.00 -1.16 17.25
CA ASP A 148 13.89 -1.00 16.30
C ASP A 148 14.30 -0.24 15.02
N TRP A 149 13.33 0.03 14.14
CA TRP A 149 13.58 0.68 12.85
C TRP A 149 14.22 2.08 12.94
N PHE A 150 14.09 2.75 14.08
CA PHE A 150 14.67 4.07 14.26
C PHE A 150 16.17 4.02 14.53
N SER A 151 16.71 2.88 14.98
CA SER A 151 18.15 2.61 14.97
C SER A 151 18.63 2.37 13.54
N ILE A 152 19.67 3.08 13.14
CA ILE A 152 20.23 3.01 11.79
C ILE A 152 20.95 1.69 11.58
N GLU A 153 21.62 1.22 12.63
CA GLU A 153 22.34 -0.05 12.67
C GLU A 153 21.37 -1.23 12.47
N ALA A 154 20.14 -1.12 12.98
CA ALA A 154 19.14 -2.17 12.86
C ALA A 154 18.39 -2.18 11.51
N ARG A 155 18.45 -1.10 10.70
CA ARG A 155 17.64 -0.99 9.47
C ARG A 155 17.94 -2.08 8.45
N SER A 156 19.21 -2.37 8.18
CA SER A 156 19.58 -3.37 7.17
C SER A 156 19.06 -4.75 7.57
N VAL A 157 19.28 -5.13 8.83
CA VAL A 157 18.82 -6.38 9.44
C VAL A 157 17.31 -6.50 9.44
N LEU A 158 16.59 -5.46 9.88
CA LEU A 158 15.13 -5.44 9.90
C LEU A 158 14.52 -5.47 8.49
N GLN A 159 15.14 -4.82 7.51
CA GLN A 159 14.72 -4.88 6.12
C GLN A 159 14.89 -6.29 5.54
N MET A 160 16.00 -6.97 5.85
CA MET A 160 16.22 -8.36 5.45
C MET A 160 15.15 -9.28 6.07
N LEU A 161 14.81 -9.11 7.34
CA LEU A 161 13.74 -9.88 8.00
C LEU A 161 12.36 -9.57 7.40
N ALA A 162 12.07 -8.31 7.09
CA ALA A 162 10.84 -7.91 6.41
C ALA A 162 10.72 -8.59 5.03
N PHE A 163 11.78 -8.52 4.24
CA PHE A 163 11.86 -9.18 2.93
C PHE A 163 11.66 -10.69 3.03
N LEU A 164 12.36 -11.37 3.96
CA LEU A 164 12.19 -12.81 4.15
C LEU A 164 10.76 -13.18 4.55
N THR A 165 10.14 -12.39 5.42
CA THR A 165 8.73 -12.58 5.84
C THR A 165 7.79 -12.52 4.64
N GLU A 166 7.93 -11.51 3.78
CA GLU A 166 7.14 -11.36 2.56
C GLU A 166 7.37 -12.50 1.58
N VAL A 167 8.63 -12.86 1.33
CA VAL A 167 8.98 -13.96 0.43
C VAL A 167 8.39 -15.27 0.92
N TYR A 168 8.46 -15.55 2.23
CA TYR A 168 7.81 -16.73 2.79
C TYR A 168 6.30 -16.71 2.54
N LEU A 169 5.64 -15.59 2.79
CA LEU A 169 4.20 -15.51 2.64
C LEU A 169 3.76 -15.67 1.18
N LEU A 170 4.44 -14.99 0.25
CA LEU A 170 4.18 -15.07 -1.20
C LEU A 170 4.45 -16.46 -1.78
N ASN A 171 5.27 -17.28 -1.12
CA ASN A 171 5.52 -18.67 -1.51
C ASN A 171 4.72 -19.69 -0.67
N GLY A 172 3.79 -19.23 0.17
CA GLY A 172 2.90 -20.09 0.95
C GLY A 172 3.52 -20.70 2.21
N PHE A 173 4.71 -20.26 2.62
CA PHE A 173 5.36 -20.65 3.86
C PHE A 173 4.85 -19.83 5.07
N SER A 174 3.53 -19.77 5.24
CA SER A 174 2.88 -18.90 6.24
C SER A 174 3.35 -19.14 7.68
N ASN A 175 3.71 -20.38 8.05
CA ASN A 175 4.25 -20.67 9.38
C ASN A 175 5.69 -20.15 9.58
N LEU A 176 6.49 -20.05 8.52
CA LEU A 176 7.82 -19.42 8.61
C LEU A 176 7.68 -17.91 8.73
N ALA A 177 6.78 -17.31 7.93
CA ALA A 177 6.43 -15.90 8.07
C ALA A 177 5.93 -15.57 9.49
N LEU A 178 5.02 -16.38 10.04
CA LEU A 178 4.50 -16.18 11.40
C LEU A 178 5.61 -16.18 12.46
N LYS A 179 6.60 -17.08 12.36
CA LYS A 179 7.71 -17.11 13.32
C LYS A 179 8.49 -15.79 13.34
N LEU A 180 8.73 -15.19 12.17
CA LEU A 180 9.38 -13.89 12.08
C LEU A 180 8.48 -12.77 12.59
N VAL A 181 7.19 -12.77 12.22
CA VAL A 181 6.22 -11.78 12.71
C VAL A 181 6.14 -11.77 14.23
N GLU A 182 6.00 -12.94 14.86
CA GLU A 182 5.94 -13.06 16.32
C GLU A 182 7.27 -12.65 16.98
N LEU A 183 8.40 -13.02 16.38
CA LEU A 183 9.71 -12.59 16.86
C LEU A 183 9.82 -11.05 16.85
N LEU A 184 9.55 -10.41 15.70
CA LEU A 184 9.66 -8.95 15.58
C LEU A 184 8.68 -8.25 16.52
N ARG A 185 7.43 -8.71 16.59
CA ARG A 185 6.41 -8.15 17.48
C ARG A 185 6.75 -8.31 18.97
N SER A 186 7.45 -9.37 19.35
CA SER A 186 7.89 -9.58 20.73
C SER A 186 9.04 -8.67 21.19
N LYS A 187 9.70 -7.99 20.24
CA LYS A 187 10.93 -7.22 20.48
C LYS A 187 10.78 -5.73 20.19
N ILE A 188 10.02 -5.37 19.16
CA ILE A 188 9.86 -3.98 18.71
C ILE A 188 8.68 -3.33 19.44
N GLU A 189 8.95 -2.22 20.13
CA GLU A 189 7.93 -1.45 20.85
C GLU A 189 7.47 -0.17 20.11
N GLU A 190 8.39 0.54 19.44
CA GLU A 190 8.07 1.85 18.82
C GLU A 190 7.91 1.78 17.30
N GLY A 191 8.90 1.29 16.55
CA GLY A 191 8.94 1.39 15.08
C GLY A 191 9.25 0.10 14.34
N PHE A 192 8.29 -0.40 13.56
CA PHE A 192 8.53 -1.47 12.57
C PHE A 192 9.06 -0.90 11.25
N PRO A 193 9.68 -1.73 10.39
CA PRO A 193 10.01 -1.32 9.03
C PRO A 193 8.77 -0.80 8.27
N PRO A 194 8.93 0.19 7.37
CA PRO A 194 7.86 0.69 6.53
C PRO A 194 7.14 -0.45 5.80
N GLY A 195 5.81 -0.45 5.84
CA GLY A 195 4.98 -1.49 5.22
C GLY A 195 4.93 -2.82 5.98
N TYR A 196 5.80 -3.07 6.96
CA TYR A 196 5.81 -4.34 7.69
C TYR A 196 4.52 -4.61 8.47
N PHE A 197 3.81 -3.55 8.87
CA PHE A 197 2.50 -3.67 9.48
C PHE A 197 1.47 -4.38 8.58
N HIS A 198 1.50 -4.12 7.27
CA HIS A 198 0.68 -4.83 6.29
C HIS A 198 1.13 -6.28 6.13
N THR A 199 2.43 -6.56 6.21
CA THR A 199 2.99 -7.92 6.19
C THR A 199 2.56 -8.74 7.42
N MET A 200 2.51 -8.14 8.61
CA MET A 200 1.97 -8.80 9.80
C MET A 200 0.47 -9.13 9.62
N LEU A 201 -0.34 -8.15 9.19
CA LEU A 201 -1.77 -8.35 8.93
C LEU A 201 -2.02 -9.42 7.87
N ALA A 202 -1.25 -9.43 6.78
CA ALA A 202 -1.32 -10.45 5.75
C ALA A 202 -0.96 -11.84 6.32
N THR A 203 0.06 -11.94 7.17
CA THR A 203 0.46 -13.20 7.81
C THR A 203 -0.66 -13.77 8.68
N TYR A 204 -1.24 -12.94 9.56
CA TYR A 204 -2.37 -13.34 10.39
C TYR A 204 -3.61 -13.68 9.55
N LEU A 205 -3.87 -12.94 8.47
CA LEU A 205 -4.96 -13.23 7.52
C LEU A 205 -4.81 -14.62 6.88
N HIS A 206 -3.61 -14.94 6.40
CA HIS A 206 -3.31 -16.25 5.80
C HIS A 206 -3.54 -17.42 6.77
N LEU A 207 -3.37 -17.17 8.06
CA LEU A 207 -3.55 -18.15 9.14
C LEU A 207 -4.89 -18.03 9.87
N TYR A 208 -5.79 -17.15 9.41
CA TYR A 208 -7.09 -16.90 10.01
C TYR A 208 -7.02 -16.48 11.50
N GLN A 209 -5.93 -15.81 11.90
CA GLN A 209 -5.72 -15.29 13.27
C GLN A 209 -6.37 -13.92 13.45
N PHE A 210 -7.70 -13.89 13.43
CA PHE A 210 -8.47 -12.64 13.46
C PHE A 210 -8.31 -11.83 14.75
N ASP A 211 -8.10 -12.49 15.87
CA ASP A 211 -7.88 -11.80 17.16
C ASP A 211 -6.57 -11.00 17.13
N GLU A 212 -5.53 -11.52 16.48
CA GLU A 212 -4.26 -10.81 16.30
C GLU A 212 -4.38 -9.64 15.33
N MET A 213 -5.17 -9.81 14.26
CA MET A 213 -5.49 -8.70 13.35
C MET A 213 -6.23 -7.58 14.09
N GLU A 214 -7.23 -7.91 14.91
CA GLU A 214 -7.97 -6.93 15.71
C GLU A 214 -7.04 -6.25 16.73
N SER A 215 -6.17 -7.01 17.40
CA SER A 215 -5.19 -6.47 18.33
C SER A 215 -4.25 -5.44 17.67
N LEU A 216 -3.74 -5.74 16.47
CA LEU A 216 -2.94 -4.78 15.71
C LEU A 216 -3.75 -3.53 15.32
N TYR A 217 -5.00 -3.69 14.90
CA TYR A 217 -5.84 -2.55 14.56
C TYR A 217 -6.10 -1.65 15.77
N GLN A 218 -6.42 -2.22 16.94
CA GLN A 218 -6.59 -1.43 18.16
C GLN A 218 -5.29 -0.72 18.56
N TRP A 219 -4.15 -1.40 18.45
CA TRP A 219 -2.85 -0.80 18.69
C TRP A 219 -2.58 0.42 17.78
N SER A 220 -2.95 0.36 16.50
CA SER A 220 -2.78 1.52 15.60
C SER A 220 -3.65 2.70 16.04
N LEU A 221 -4.90 2.45 16.43
CA LEU A 221 -5.81 3.48 16.93
C LEU A 221 -5.33 4.13 18.22
N GLU A 222 -4.78 3.34 19.17
CA GLU A 222 -4.21 3.86 20.42
C GLU A 222 -3.04 4.82 20.17
N LYS A 223 -2.31 4.63 19.08
CA LYS A 223 -1.23 5.52 18.62
C LYS A 223 -1.73 6.72 17.82
N ASN A 224 -3.04 6.91 17.69
CA ASN A 224 -3.68 7.89 16.80
C ASN A 224 -3.24 7.75 15.34
N TRP A 225 -2.96 6.51 14.92
CA TRP A 225 -2.57 6.18 13.56
C TRP A 225 -3.65 5.34 12.90
N GLU A 226 -4.29 5.91 11.90
CA GLU A 226 -5.32 5.24 11.13
C GLU A 226 -4.89 5.15 9.67
N ASP A 227 -4.67 3.91 9.23
CA ASP A 227 -4.13 3.57 7.92
C ASP A 227 -5.22 2.90 7.06
N ASP A 228 -5.30 3.30 5.79
CA ASP A 228 -6.30 2.79 4.87
C ASP A 228 -6.06 1.31 4.51
N GLY A 229 -4.81 0.89 4.43
CA GLY A 229 -4.43 -0.51 4.30
C GLY A 229 -4.88 -1.37 5.48
N VAL A 230 -4.63 -0.92 6.71
CA VAL A 230 -5.08 -1.61 7.94
C VAL A 230 -6.59 -1.80 7.96
N LEU A 231 -7.36 -0.75 7.66
CA LEU A 231 -8.82 -0.83 7.58
C LEU A 231 -9.28 -1.85 6.53
N VAL A 232 -8.63 -1.91 5.38
CA VAL A 232 -8.96 -2.88 4.32
C VAL A 232 -8.74 -4.32 4.81
N TYR A 233 -7.65 -4.60 5.51
CA TYR A 233 -7.43 -5.90 6.14
C TYR A 233 -8.52 -6.24 7.17
N GLN A 234 -8.96 -5.27 7.98
CA GLN A 234 -10.07 -5.49 8.92
C GLN A 234 -11.38 -5.79 8.21
N ILE A 235 -11.71 -5.06 7.14
CA ILE A 235 -12.91 -5.35 6.33
C ILE A 235 -12.88 -6.78 5.80
N ILE A 236 -11.75 -7.21 5.25
CA ILE A 236 -11.56 -8.59 4.76
C ILE A 236 -11.75 -9.59 5.90
N ALA A 237 -11.17 -9.33 7.08
CA ALA A 237 -11.34 -10.19 8.25
C ALA A 237 -12.81 -10.29 8.69
N GLN A 238 -13.57 -9.20 8.66
CA GLN A 238 -15.00 -9.22 8.99
C GLN A 238 -15.83 -9.99 7.94
N LEU A 239 -15.52 -9.83 6.64
CA LEU A 239 -16.14 -10.60 5.57
C LEU A 239 -15.89 -12.11 5.73
N LEU A 240 -14.65 -12.51 6.06
CA LEU A 240 -14.29 -13.90 6.33
C LEU A 240 -15.06 -14.51 7.50
N GLN A 241 -15.41 -13.69 8.49
CA GLN A 241 -16.18 -14.10 9.67
C GLN A 241 -17.69 -14.00 9.47
N GLY A 242 -18.17 -13.59 8.28
CA GLY A 242 -19.60 -13.39 7.99
C GLY A 242 -20.22 -12.18 8.72
N LYS A 243 -19.40 -11.28 9.25
CA LYS A 243 -19.81 -10.08 10.01
C LYS A 243 -20.08 -8.91 9.06
N PHE A 244 -21.03 -9.07 8.14
CA PHE A 244 -21.26 -8.14 7.02
C PHE A 244 -21.60 -6.71 7.46
N THR A 245 -22.44 -6.52 8.47
CA THR A 245 -22.76 -5.18 9.00
C THR A 245 -21.51 -4.46 9.51
N LYS A 246 -20.60 -5.20 10.15
CA LYS A 246 -19.34 -4.61 10.61
C LYS A 246 -18.41 -4.26 9.46
N ALA A 247 -18.37 -5.11 8.42
CA ALA A 247 -17.63 -4.81 7.20
C ALA A 247 -18.18 -3.55 6.50
N GLU A 248 -19.50 -3.35 6.45
CA GLU A 248 -20.12 -2.12 5.92
C GLU A 248 -19.76 -0.87 6.72
N GLU A 249 -19.79 -0.94 8.06
CA GLU A 249 -19.35 0.16 8.93
C GLU A 249 -17.89 0.53 8.69
N LEU A 250 -17.01 -0.48 8.63
CA LEU A 250 -15.59 -0.27 8.37
C LEU A 250 -15.34 0.26 6.96
N PHE A 251 -16.08 -0.20 5.95
CA PHE A 251 -15.96 0.33 4.60
C PHE A 251 -16.38 1.80 4.52
N LYS A 252 -17.44 2.18 5.24
CA LYS A 252 -17.80 3.60 5.38
C LYS A 252 -16.66 4.40 6.01
N ARG A 253 -16.04 3.90 7.09
CA ARG A 253 -14.88 4.55 7.71
C ARG A 253 -13.70 4.67 6.75
N LEU A 254 -13.41 3.62 5.98
CA LEU A 254 -12.40 3.64 4.94
C LEU A 254 -12.69 4.70 3.88
N ALA A 255 -13.93 4.86 3.45
CA ALA A 255 -14.31 5.88 2.47
C ALA A 255 -14.28 7.31 3.03
N ASP A 256 -14.52 7.49 4.33
CA ASP A 256 -14.34 8.76 5.03
C ASP A 256 -12.85 9.15 5.14
N LEU A 257 -11.98 8.16 5.37
CA LEU A 257 -10.53 8.34 5.47
C LEU A 257 -9.86 8.54 4.10
N ASN A 258 -10.22 7.68 3.14
CA ASN A 258 -9.70 7.67 1.78
C ASN A 258 -10.87 7.85 0.80
N SER A 259 -11.01 9.08 0.28
CA SER A 259 -12.05 9.43 -0.69
C SER A 259 -12.01 8.61 -2.00
N LYS A 260 -10.92 7.87 -2.24
CA LYS A 260 -10.72 6.98 -3.40
C LYS A 260 -11.05 5.51 -3.11
N ALA A 261 -11.47 5.15 -1.91
CA ALA A 261 -11.78 3.77 -1.55
C ALA A 261 -12.85 3.13 -2.48
N VAL A 262 -13.88 3.88 -2.86
CA VAL A 262 -14.90 3.41 -3.81
C VAL A 262 -14.29 3.13 -5.19
N GLU A 263 -13.38 4.00 -5.65
CA GLU A 263 -12.68 3.84 -6.94
C GLU A 263 -11.80 2.59 -6.94
N ALA A 264 -11.15 2.29 -5.81
CA ALA A 264 -10.29 1.12 -5.64
C ALA A 264 -11.05 -0.22 -5.79
N PHE A 265 -12.34 -0.25 -5.45
CA PHE A 265 -13.15 -1.49 -5.44
C PHE A 265 -14.36 -1.43 -6.38
N GLN A 266 -14.33 -0.59 -7.40
CA GLN A 266 -15.45 -0.40 -8.33
C GLN A 266 -15.69 -1.57 -9.30
N SER A 267 -14.73 -2.47 -9.45
CA SER A 267 -14.78 -3.61 -10.37
C SER A 267 -14.06 -4.81 -9.77
N ASP A 268 -14.54 -6.00 -10.10
CA ASP A 268 -13.92 -7.29 -9.80
C ASP A 268 -12.48 -7.46 -10.32
N SER A 269 -12.04 -6.61 -11.26
CA SER A 269 -10.64 -6.55 -11.72
C SER A 269 -9.72 -5.79 -10.76
N TRP A 270 -10.19 -5.30 -9.62
CA TRP A 270 -9.34 -4.55 -8.66
C TRP A 270 -8.10 -5.35 -8.23
N LEU A 271 -8.24 -6.68 -8.11
CA LEU A 271 -7.13 -7.55 -7.72
C LEU A 271 -6.00 -7.58 -8.78
N ASP A 272 -6.33 -7.40 -10.06
CA ASP A 272 -5.32 -7.33 -11.13
C ASP A 272 -4.42 -6.09 -10.93
N PHE A 273 -4.96 -4.99 -10.41
CA PHE A 273 -4.21 -3.76 -10.18
C PHE A 273 -3.29 -3.82 -8.94
N VAL A 274 -3.57 -4.72 -7.99
CA VAL A 274 -2.68 -4.98 -6.85
C VAL A 274 -1.28 -5.37 -7.35
N THR A 275 -1.19 -6.27 -8.33
CA THR A 275 0.08 -6.73 -8.91
C THR A 275 0.91 -5.63 -9.57
N VAL A 276 0.26 -4.60 -10.11
CA VAL A 276 0.90 -3.53 -10.90
C VAL A 276 1.36 -2.38 -9.99
N SER A 277 0.76 -2.24 -8.80
CA SER A 277 1.04 -1.16 -7.86
C SER A 277 2.48 -1.17 -7.28
N THR A 278 3.21 -2.28 -7.43
CA THR A 278 4.60 -2.43 -6.95
C THR A 278 5.65 -1.72 -7.82
N GLN A 279 5.24 -1.06 -8.91
CA GLN A 279 6.15 -0.33 -9.81
C GLN A 279 6.31 1.16 -9.47
N LEU A 280 5.70 1.63 -8.38
CA LEU A 280 5.74 3.04 -8.00
C LEU A 280 7.06 3.40 -7.32
N SER A 281 7.61 4.56 -7.66
CA SER A 281 8.86 5.07 -7.08
C SER A 281 8.70 5.69 -5.69
N TYR A 282 7.47 5.96 -5.26
CA TYR A 282 7.17 6.49 -3.93
C TYR A 282 5.76 6.06 -3.47
N TYR A 283 5.59 5.93 -2.16
CA TYR A 283 4.32 5.66 -1.52
C TYR A 283 3.56 6.98 -1.26
N LYS A 284 2.26 7.00 -1.57
CA LYS A 284 1.38 8.13 -1.24
C LYS A 284 0.14 7.63 -0.50
N PRO A 285 -0.06 8.03 0.78
CA PRO A 285 -1.18 7.56 1.59
C PRO A 285 -2.51 8.08 1.05
N TYR A 286 -3.61 7.40 1.41
CA TYR A 286 -4.98 7.78 1.07
C TYR A 286 -5.24 7.89 -0.44
N THR A 287 -4.63 6.99 -1.21
CA THR A 287 -4.84 6.85 -2.65
C THR A 287 -5.39 5.46 -3.00
N VAL A 288 -5.72 5.23 -4.26
CA VAL A 288 -6.01 3.87 -4.73
C VAL A 288 -4.78 2.97 -4.58
N HIS A 289 -3.59 3.53 -4.83
CA HIS A 289 -2.34 2.78 -4.80
C HIS A 289 -1.90 2.41 -3.38
N SER A 290 -2.16 3.23 -2.35
CA SER A 290 -1.86 2.85 -0.97
C SER A 290 -2.62 1.59 -0.54
N ILE A 291 -3.91 1.51 -0.90
CA ILE A 291 -4.75 0.32 -0.67
C ILE A 291 -4.16 -0.91 -1.39
N TYR A 292 -3.79 -0.76 -2.66
CA TYR A 292 -3.25 -1.86 -3.46
C TYR A 292 -1.88 -2.33 -2.96
N ILE A 293 -0.98 -1.41 -2.60
CA ILE A 293 0.33 -1.72 -2.02
C ILE A 293 0.14 -2.52 -0.73
N ALA A 294 -0.77 -2.08 0.16
CA ALA A 294 -1.05 -2.80 1.40
C ALA A 294 -1.53 -4.24 1.16
N LEU A 295 -2.35 -4.46 0.12
CA LEU A 295 -2.89 -5.77 -0.23
C LEU A 295 -1.93 -6.67 -1.02
N ASN A 296 -0.82 -6.14 -1.54
CA ASN A 296 0.11 -6.89 -2.37
C ASN A 296 0.65 -8.14 -1.66
N VAL A 297 0.95 -8.02 -0.37
CA VAL A 297 1.51 -9.12 0.43
C VAL A 297 0.47 -10.24 0.67
N ALA A 298 -0.83 -9.93 0.63
CA ALA A 298 -1.93 -10.90 0.75
C ALA A 298 -2.48 -11.42 -0.60
N ILE A 299 -1.84 -11.08 -1.72
CA ILE A 299 -2.40 -11.35 -3.05
C ILE A 299 -2.67 -12.84 -3.30
N ILE A 300 -1.74 -13.72 -2.92
CA ILE A 300 -1.88 -15.18 -3.10
C ILE A 300 -3.08 -15.71 -2.31
N PHE A 301 -3.35 -15.15 -1.13
CA PHE A 301 -4.55 -15.47 -0.39
C PHE A 301 -5.80 -15.02 -1.15
N LEU A 302 -5.85 -13.75 -1.57
CA LEU A 302 -7.02 -13.17 -2.24
C LEU A 302 -7.37 -13.85 -3.57
N GLU A 303 -6.37 -14.22 -4.39
CA GLU A 303 -6.56 -14.93 -5.67
C GLU A 303 -7.32 -16.26 -5.50
N THR A 304 -7.22 -16.88 -4.32
CA THR A 304 -7.88 -18.15 -4.03
C THR A 304 -9.27 -17.98 -3.38
N LYS A 305 -9.72 -16.74 -3.14
CA LYS A 305 -11.03 -16.42 -2.54
C LYS A 305 -11.82 -15.39 -3.37
N PRO A 306 -12.40 -15.78 -4.51
CA PRO A 306 -13.20 -14.87 -5.34
C PRO A 306 -14.33 -14.15 -4.61
N TYR A 307 -14.95 -14.78 -3.61
CA TYR A 307 -16.02 -14.14 -2.82
C TYR A 307 -15.54 -12.92 -2.02
N LEU A 308 -14.24 -12.83 -1.67
CA LEU A 308 -13.70 -11.63 -1.03
C LEU A 308 -13.58 -10.49 -2.04
N VAL A 309 -13.14 -10.80 -3.26
CA VAL A 309 -13.08 -9.83 -4.37
C VAL A 309 -14.47 -9.27 -4.65
N GLU A 310 -15.46 -10.15 -4.80
CA GLU A 310 -16.87 -9.78 -5.00
C GLU A 310 -17.45 -9.05 -3.78
N GLY A 311 -17.11 -9.48 -2.56
CA GLY A 311 -17.55 -8.87 -1.32
C GLY A 311 -17.08 -7.42 -1.18
N MET A 312 -15.81 -7.14 -1.50
CA MET A 312 -15.27 -5.78 -1.51
C MET A 312 -15.99 -4.89 -2.53
N VAL A 313 -16.29 -5.41 -3.73
CA VAL A 313 -17.07 -4.70 -4.74
C VAL A 313 -18.48 -4.40 -4.25
N ALA A 314 -19.15 -5.39 -3.62
CA ALA A 314 -20.49 -5.21 -3.08
C ALA A 314 -20.54 -4.15 -1.97
N LEU A 315 -19.52 -4.10 -1.10
CA LEU A 315 -19.40 -3.04 -0.09
C LEU A 315 -19.23 -1.66 -0.73
N ALA A 316 -18.36 -1.55 -1.75
CA ALA A 316 -18.14 -0.31 -2.49
C ALA A 316 -19.40 0.17 -3.21
N GLU A 317 -20.12 -0.73 -3.88
CA GLU A 317 -21.40 -0.42 -4.53
C GLU A 317 -22.47 -0.02 -3.51
N SER A 318 -22.57 -0.73 -2.39
CA SER A 318 -23.52 -0.43 -1.32
C SER A 318 -23.27 0.98 -0.77
N TYR A 319 -22.01 1.30 -0.44
CA TYR A 319 -21.63 2.62 0.02
C TYR A 319 -21.87 3.69 -1.05
N ALA A 320 -21.42 3.46 -2.29
CA ALA A 320 -21.64 4.38 -3.41
C ALA A 320 -23.13 4.68 -3.60
N ASN A 321 -24.02 3.70 -3.40
CA ASN A 321 -25.46 3.85 -3.48
C ASN A 321 -26.06 4.79 -2.41
N THR A 322 -25.39 4.96 -1.27
CA THR A 322 -25.80 5.92 -0.23
C THR A 322 -25.52 7.37 -0.63
N LEU A 323 -24.49 7.60 -1.46
CA LEU A 323 -24.04 8.94 -1.84
C LEU A 323 -25.12 9.72 -2.61
N PRO A 324 -25.13 11.06 -2.53
CA PRO A 324 -26.09 11.89 -3.26
C PRO A 324 -26.11 11.62 -4.77
N ASN A 325 -24.93 11.38 -5.36
CA ASN A 325 -24.74 11.24 -6.81
C ASN A 325 -24.59 9.77 -7.24
N SER A 326 -25.20 8.84 -6.51
CA SER A 326 -24.94 7.40 -6.73
C SER A 326 -25.36 6.91 -8.12
N PRO A 327 -24.68 5.89 -8.69
CA PRO A 327 -25.05 5.31 -9.98
C PRO A 327 -26.51 4.84 -10.04
N LYS A 328 -27.03 4.28 -8.94
CA LYS A 328 -28.44 3.88 -8.82
C LYS A 328 -29.39 5.08 -8.86
N LYS A 329 -29.07 6.18 -8.15
CA LYS A 329 -29.85 7.43 -8.22
C LYS A 329 -29.77 8.04 -9.62
N PHE A 330 -28.60 8.02 -10.25
CA PHE A 330 -28.42 8.51 -11.61
C PHE A 330 -29.24 7.71 -12.62
N ARG A 331 -29.19 6.37 -12.54
CA ARG A 331 -30.01 5.50 -13.40
C ARG A 331 -31.50 5.78 -13.25
N LYS A 332 -31.99 5.87 -12.01
CA LYS A 332 -33.38 6.25 -11.74
C LYS A 332 -33.72 7.66 -12.26
N PHE A 333 -32.81 8.60 -12.08
CA PHE A 333 -32.97 9.96 -12.58
C PHE A 333 -33.14 9.99 -14.10
N LEU A 334 -32.36 9.22 -14.85
CA LEU A 334 -32.48 9.11 -16.31
C LEU A 334 -33.83 8.55 -16.79
N GLU A 335 -34.54 7.81 -15.95
CA GLU A 335 -35.85 7.21 -16.24
C GLU A 335 -37.01 8.19 -15.94
N GLU A 336 -36.72 9.37 -15.41
CA GLU A 336 -37.74 10.34 -15.00
C GLU A 336 -38.47 11.00 -16.18
N PRO A 337 -39.82 11.11 -16.14
CA PRO A 337 -40.60 11.70 -17.23
C PRO A 337 -40.21 13.15 -17.57
N PHE A 338 -39.70 13.91 -16.60
CA PHE A 338 -39.30 15.30 -16.87
C PHE A 338 -38.06 15.43 -17.76
N LEU A 339 -37.31 14.33 -17.97
CA LEU A 339 -36.18 14.28 -18.90
C LEU A 339 -36.56 13.82 -20.31
N GLU A 340 -37.84 13.57 -20.59
CA GLU A 340 -38.28 13.13 -21.92
C GLU A 340 -37.87 14.13 -23.01
N GLY A 341 -37.17 13.64 -24.04
CA GLY A 341 -36.64 14.49 -25.12
C GLY A 341 -35.43 15.35 -24.73
N ILE A 342 -34.88 15.19 -23.53
CA ILE A 342 -33.62 15.83 -23.11
C ILE A 342 -32.46 14.88 -23.40
N GLY A 343 -31.50 15.34 -24.19
CA GLY A 343 -30.32 14.56 -24.56
C GLY A 343 -29.47 14.14 -23.36
N HIS A 344 -28.86 12.95 -23.44
CA HIS A 344 -28.14 12.30 -22.34
C HIS A 344 -27.06 13.18 -21.68
N SER A 345 -26.28 13.91 -22.48
CA SER A 345 -25.25 14.83 -21.96
C SER A 345 -25.83 15.95 -21.07
N ARG A 346 -27.04 16.44 -21.37
CA ARG A 346 -27.70 17.47 -20.55
C ARG A 346 -28.26 16.87 -19.27
N ALA A 347 -28.80 15.65 -19.33
CA ALA A 347 -29.24 14.93 -18.14
C ALA A 347 -28.06 14.67 -17.17
N ILE A 348 -26.89 14.28 -17.70
CA ILE A 348 -25.63 14.18 -16.93
C ILE A 348 -25.33 15.52 -16.25
N ASN A 349 -25.31 16.62 -17.01
CA ASN A 349 -24.98 17.93 -16.46
C ASN A 349 -25.98 18.40 -15.40
N LEU A 350 -27.28 18.13 -15.56
CA LEU A 350 -28.30 18.43 -14.55
C LEU A 350 -28.05 17.62 -13.26
N PHE A 351 -27.79 16.32 -13.38
CA PHE A 351 -27.57 15.44 -12.24
C PHE A 351 -26.34 15.85 -11.43
N TYR A 352 -25.19 15.98 -12.09
CA TYR A 352 -23.96 16.43 -11.43
C TYR A 352 -23.97 17.92 -11.05
N GLY A 353 -24.91 18.71 -11.60
CA GLY A 353 -25.23 20.07 -11.18
C GLY A 353 -26.10 20.15 -9.92
N GLY A 354 -26.39 19.02 -9.27
CA GLY A 354 -27.13 18.94 -8.00
C GLY A 354 -28.64 18.79 -8.16
N ILE A 355 -29.13 18.40 -9.33
CA ILE A 355 -30.56 18.10 -9.56
C ILE A 355 -30.76 16.60 -9.58
N HIS A 356 -31.28 16.03 -8.50
CA HIS A 356 -31.45 14.57 -8.38
C HIS A 356 -32.91 14.14 -8.48
N SER A 357 -33.85 15.10 -8.51
CA SER A 357 -35.29 14.86 -8.61
C SER A 357 -36.03 16.07 -9.20
N LYS A 358 -37.27 15.86 -9.64
CA LYS A 358 -38.16 16.95 -10.09
C LYS A 358 -38.37 18.03 -9.02
N ALA A 359 -38.31 17.66 -7.74
CA ALA A 359 -38.52 18.59 -6.63
C ALA A 359 -37.35 19.57 -6.45
N ASP A 360 -36.14 19.21 -6.89
CA ASP A 360 -34.96 20.07 -6.72
C ASP A 360 -35.03 21.33 -7.60
N PHE A 361 -35.73 21.27 -8.74
CA PHE A 361 -36.00 22.45 -9.55
C PHE A 361 -36.81 23.51 -8.80
N LYS A 362 -37.67 23.14 -7.84
CA LYS A 362 -38.41 24.13 -7.04
C LYS A 362 -37.51 24.92 -6.08
N LYS A 363 -36.29 24.44 -5.84
CA LYS A 363 -35.29 25.10 -4.98
C LYS A 363 -34.36 26.02 -5.78
N LYS A 364 -34.37 25.91 -7.11
CA LYS A 364 -33.44 26.61 -8.01
C LYS A 364 -34.18 27.53 -8.98
N THR A 365 -33.66 28.73 -9.22
CA THR A 365 -34.20 29.64 -10.24
C THR A 365 -33.81 29.15 -11.64
N GLU A 366 -34.48 29.69 -12.66
CA GLU A 366 -34.15 29.39 -14.06
C GLU A 366 -32.71 29.78 -14.41
N GLN A 367 -32.25 30.94 -13.91
CA GLN A 367 -30.87 31.38 -14.07
C GLN A 367 -29.86 30.46 -13.39
N GLU A 368 -30.17 29.93 -12.20
CA GLU A 368 -29.30 28.97 -11.51
C GLU A 368 -29.19 27.63 -12.25
N ILE A 369 -30.21 27.25 -13.02
CA ILE A 369 -30.16 26.04 -13.86
C ILE A 369 -29.45 26.33 -15.18
N LEU A 370 -29.61 27.52 -15.75
CA LEU A 370 -28.89 27.95 -16.95
C LEU A 370 -27.38 28.12 -16.73
N SER A 371 -26.95 28.41 -15.49
CA SER A 371 -25.52 28.49 -15.17
C SER A 371 -24.83 27.13 -15.11
N ILE A 372 -25.58 26.01 -15.10
CA ILE A 372 -25.03 24.66 -15.20
C ILE A 372 -24.44 24.49 -16.62
N LYS A 373 -23.14 24.17 -16.67
CA LYS A 373 -22.40 24.01 -17.93
C LYS A 373 -23.14 23.05 -18.88
N GLY A 374 -23.33 23.48 -20.12
CA GLY A 374 -23.98 22.68 -21.18
C GLY A 374 -25.51 22.66 -21.12
N ILE A 375 -26.13 23.36 -20.16
CA ILE A 375 -27.57 23.63 -20.15
C ILE A 375 -27.84 24.95 -20.86
N GLY A 376 -28.80 24.94 -21.79
CA GLY A 376 -29.17 26.14 -22.55
C GLY A 376 -30.67 26.42 -22.51
N PRO A 377 -31.10 27.57 -23.07
CA PRO A 377 -32.51 27.98 -23.05
C PRO A 377 -33.47 26.92 -23.64
N GLY A 378 -33.03 26.19 -24.68
CA GLY A 378 -33.82 25.11 -25.25
C GLY A 378 -34.07 23.95 -24.28
N THR A 379 -33.09 23.65 -23.41
CA THR A 379 -33.24 22.62 -22.36
C THR A 379 -34.22 23.08 -21.29
N ILE A 380 -34.14 24.34 -20.87
CA ILE A 380 -35.10 24.92 -19.93
C ILE A 380 -36.53 24.88 -20.49
N LYS A 381 -36.71 25.28 -21.75
CA LYS A 381 -38.01 25.21 -22.42
C LYS A 381 -38.56 23.78 -22.37
N LYS A 382 -37.72 22.78 -22.68
CA LYS A 382 -38.12 21.38 -22.67
C LYS A 382 -38.47 20.88 -21.26
N LEU A 383 -37.71 21.28 -20.24
CA LEU A 383 -38.04 20.99 -18.84
C LEU A 383 -39.42 21.55 -18.45
N LYS A 384 -39.73 22.80 -18.84
CA LYS A 384 -41.05 23.41 -18.62
C LYS A 384 -42.17 22.65 -19.34
N GLU A 385 -41.95 22.27 -20.60
CA GLU A 385 -42.89 21.44 -21.38
C GLU A 385 -43.17 20.11 -20.67
N ASN A 386 -42.15 19.51 -20.05
CA ASN A 386 -42.27 18.27 -19.28
C ASN A 386 -42.77 18.51 -17.82
N GLY A 387 -43.31 19.70 -17.55
CA GLY A 387 -43.98 20.05 -16.29
C GLY A 387 -43.05 20.36 -15.11
N VAL A 388 -41.80 20.75 -15.36
CA VAL A 388 -40.88 21.25 -14.32
C VAL A 388 -41.25 22.69 -13.93
N VAL A 389 -41.23 22.97 -12.62
CA VAL A 389 -41.49 24.31 -12.07
C VAL A 389 -40.25 24.77 -11.33
N PHE A 390 -39.71 25.93 -11.72
CA PHE A 390 -38.55 26.56 -11.10
C PHE A 390 -38.96 27.45 -9.92
N LYS A 391 -38.01 27.75 -9.03
CA LYS A 391 -38.16 28.80 -8.02
C LYS A 391 -38.36 30.15 -8.71
N LYS A 392 -39.30 30.95 -8.20
CA LYS A 392 -39.49 32.34 -8.67
C LYS A 392 -38.26 33.18 -8.34
N GLU A 393 -37.81 34.00 -9.28
CA GLU A 393 -36.83 35.05 -9.02
C GLU A 393 -37.44 36.05 -8.02
N LYS A 394 -36.65 36.47 -7.03
CA LYS A 394 -37.06 37.45 -6.02
C LYS A 394 -36.69 38.85 -6.47
#